data_AF-A0A318DZZ0-F1
#
_entry.id   AF-A0A318DZZ0-F1
#
_cell.length_a   1.000
_cell.length_b   1.000
_cell.length_c   1.000
_cell.angle_alpha   90.00
_cell.angle_beta   90.00
_cell.angle_gamma   90.00
#
_symmetry.space_group_name_H-M   'P 1'
#
loop_
_entity.id
_entity.type
_entity.pdbx_description
1 polymer ?
#
loop_
_entity_poly.entity_id
_entity_poly.type
_entity_poly.pdbx_seq_one_letter_code
_entity_poly.pdbx_strand_id
1 'polypeptide(L)'
;MYYVKTALPLHFTFFNLQRQNFLNNDAAVPGLNRNQAYALPLLLPTKELLVGFETQCGMLLSLARLLAKKNANLRTTRDLLLPKLISGELDVSAMPESELAA
;
A
#
# COMPACT_ATOMS: atom_id res chain seq x y z
N MET A 1 17.33 9.20 -10.33
CA MET A 1 16.15 8.88 -9.47
C MET A 1 15.40 10.18 -9.22
N TYR A 2 14.11 10.25 -9.54
CA TYR A 2 13.26 11.41 -9.26
C TYR A 2 12.53 11.23 -7.94
N TYR A 3 12.36 12.31 -7.17
CA TYR A 3 11.64 12.31 -5.90
C TYR A 3 10.92 13.65 -5.69
N VAL A 4 9.90 13.65 -4.84
CA VAL A 4 9.20 14.86 -4.41
C VAL A 4 9.69 15.25 -3.02
N LYS A 5 10.07 16.51 -2.84
CA LYS A 5 10.32 17.13 -1.53
C LYS A 5 9.14 18.04 -1.19
N THR A 6 8.63 17.91 0.01
CA THR A 6 7.46 18.66 0.49
C THR A 6 7.55 18.86 2.00
N ALA A 7 7.00 19.97 2.49
CA ALA A 7 6.77 20.18 3.92
C ALA A 7 5.40 19.64 4.39
N LEU A 8 4.56 19.21 3.44
CA LEU A 8 3.23 18.66 3.73
C LEU A 8 3.31 17.18 4.09
N PRO A 9 2.32 16.65 4.83
CA PRO A 9 2.23 15.22 5.12
C PRO A 9 2.27 14.36 3.85
N LEU A 10 2.94 13.21 3.94
CA LEU A 10 3.22 12.36 2.77
C LEU A 10 1.96 11.71 2.20
N HIS A 11 1.03 11.24 3.04
CA HIS A 11 -0.21 10.64 2.53
C HIS A 11 -1.04 11.69 1.79
N PHE A 12 -1.19 12.90 2.36
CA PHE A 12 -1.88 14.00 1.68
C PHE A 12 -1.23 14.33 0.33
N THR A 13 0.10 14.49 0.33
CA THR A 13 0.84 14.80 -0.90
C THR A 13 0.66 13.70 -1.95
N PHE A 14 0.77 12.43 -1.55
CA PHE A 14 0.59 11.28 -2.43
C PHE A 14 -0.79 11.27 -3.08
N PHE A 15 -1.87 11.36 -2.29
CA PHE A 15 -3.23 11.32 -2.82
C PHE A 15 -3.58 12.57 -3.63
N ASN A 16 -3.05 13.74 -3.26
CA ASN A 16 -3.19 14.92 -4.10
C ASN A 16 -2.53 14.69 -5.46
N LEU A 17 -1.27 14.26 -5.51
CA LEU A 17 -0.57 14.03 -6.77
C LEU A 17 -1.29 13.01 -7.66
N GLN A 18 -1.89 11.96 -7.09
CA GLN A 18 -2.70 11.00 -7.86
C GLN A 18 -3.94 11.60 -8.53
N ARG A 19 -4.46 12.72 -8.01
CA ARG A 19 -5.64 13.41 -8.53
C ARG A 19 -5.30 14.49 -9.55
N GLN A 20 -4.03 14.83 -9.70
CA GLN A 20 -3.55 15.88 -10.58
C GLN A 20 -3.42 15.38 -12.01
N ASN A 21 -3.78 16.23 -12.98
CA ASN A 21 -3.61 15.91 -14.39
C ASN A 21 -2.23 16.35 -14.87
N PHE A 22 -1.26 15.43 -14.86
CA PHE A 22 0.09 15.70 -15.35
C PHE A 22 0.16 15.54 -16.87
N LEU A 23 0.62 16.57 -17.55
CA LEU A 23 0.90 16.47 -18.98
C LEU A 23 2.33 15.96 -19.18
N ASN A 24 2.45 14.96 -20.06
CA ASN A 24 3.74 14.59 -20.61
C ASN A 24 4.05 15.54 -21.77
N ASN A 25 5.33 15.86 -21.95
CA ASN A 25 5.77 16.52 -23.17
C ASN A 25 5.55 15.55 -24.34
N ASP A 26 4.99 16.06 -25.44
CA ASP A 26 4.69 15.32 -26.68
C ASP A 26 5.97 15.07 -27.51
N ALA A 27 7.06 14.74 -26.83
CA ALA A 27 8.33 14.39 -27.41
C ALA A 27 8.44 12.86 -27.47
N ALA A 28 9.20 12.36 -28.44
CA ALA A 28 9.51 10.93 -28.61
C ALA A 28 10.13 10.25 -27.36
N VAL A 29 10.45 11.02 -26.31
CA VAL A 29 10.81 10.53 -24.98
C VAL A 29 9.72 10.98 -23.99
N PRO A 30 9.00 10.05 -23.34
CA PRO A 30 8.02 10.42 -22.34
C PRO A 30 8.70 11.13 -21.18
N GLY A 31 8.24 12.35 -20.87
CA GLY A 31 8.77 13.15 -19.78
C GLY A 31 7.72 14.09 -19.22
N LEU A 32 7.62 14.15 -17.89
CA LEU A 32 6.74 15.07 -17.19
C LEU A 32 7.05 16.53 -17.58
N ASN A 33 6.04 17.27 -18.04
CA ASN A 33 6.17 18.70 -18.23
C ASN A 33 6.26 19.38 -16.86
N ARG A 34 7.48 19.72 -16.43
CA ARG A 34 7.73 20.30 -15.10
C ARG A 34 7.05 21.65 -14.89
N ASN A 35 7.02 22.50 -15.92
CA ASN A 35 6.40 23.82 -15.84
C ASN A 35 4.89 23.67 -15.60
N GLN A 36 4.25 22.75 -16.31
CA GLN A 36 2.84 22.44 -16.09
C GLN A 36 2.62 21.82 -14.71
N ALA A 37 3.44 20.84 -14.31
CA ALA A 37 3.33 20.19 -13.01
C ALA A 37 3.45 21.18 -11.84
N TYR A 38 4.36 22.14 -11.91
CA TYR A 38 4.51 23.19 -10.89
C TYR A 38 3.41 24.24 -10.91
N ALA A 39 2.72 24.42 -12.05
CA ALA A 39 1.60 25.35 -12.18
C ALA A 39 0.26 24.75 -11.74
N LEU A 40 0.21 23.45 -11.44
CA LEU A 40 -1.03 22.79 -11.01
C LEU A 40 -1.48 23.33 -9.64
N PRO A 41 -2.76 23.73 -9.51
CA PRO A 41 -3.27 24.27 -8.27
C PRO A 41 -3.33 23.18 -7.19
N LEU A 42 -2.97 23.56 -5.98
CA LEU A 42 -3.09 22.74 -4.78
C LEU A 42 -3.97 23.46 -3.77
N LEU A 43 -5.09 22.84 -3.39
CA LEU A 43 -5.86 23.30 -2.25
C LEU A 43 -5.12 22.89 -0.97
N LEU A 44 -4.66 23.87 -0.19
CA LEU A 44 -4.00 23.63 1.09
C LEU A 44 -5.05 23.66 2.22
N PRO A 45 -5.36 22.51 2.87
CA PRO A 45 -6.28 22.48 3.98
C PRO A 45 -5.67 23.14 5.23
N THR A 46 -6.52 23.41 6.23
CA THR A 46 -6.03 23.85 7.55
C THR A 46 -5.18 22.77 8.21
N LYS A 47 -4.35 23.18 9.16
CA LYS A 47 -3.46 22.26 9.88
C LYS A 47 -4.25 21.16 10.60
N GLU A 48 -5.39 21.50 11.18
CA GLU A 48 -6.27 20.59 11.93
C GLU A 48 -6.81 19.50 10.99
N LEU A 49 -7.24 19.87 9.79
CA LEU A 49 -7.71 18.92 8.78
C LEU A 49 -6.59 18.01 8.29
N LEU A 50 -5.39 18.56 8.06
CA LEU A 50 -4.22 17.76 7.67
C LEU A 50 -3.85 16.73 8.75
N VAL A 51 -3.84 17.11 10.02
CA VAL A 51 -3.55 16.20 11.14
C VAL A 51 -4.63 15.11 11.27
N GLY A 52 -5.90 15.48 11.16
CA GLY A 52 -7.01 14.53 11.20
C GLY A 52 -6.95 13.53 10.05
N PHE A 53 -6.70 14.02 8.82
CA PHE A 53 -6.51 13.18 7.64
C PHE A 53 -5.34 12.21 7.82
N GLU A 54 -4.17 12.71 8.22
CA GLU A 54 -2.96 11.91 8.37
C GLU A 54 -3.15 10.78 9.39
N THR A 55 -3.83 11.09 10.50
CA THR A 55 -4.14 10.10 11.54
C THR A 55 -5.02 8.98 11.01
N GLN A 56 -6.15 9.33 10.38
CA GLN A 56 -7.11 8.33 9.88
C GLN A 56 -6.53 7.54 8.70
N CYS A 57 -5.97 8.23 7.71
CA CYS A 57 -5.39 7.62 6.52
C CYS A 57 -4.21 6.72 6.88
N GLY A 58 -3.33 7.18 7.77
CA GLY A 58 -2.20 6.41 8.26
C GLY A 58 -2.61 5.11 8.94
N MET A 59 -3.65 5.12 9.79
CA MET A 59 -4.19 3.91 10.42
C MET A 59 -4.72 2.92 9.38
N LEU A 60 -5.56 3.38 8.45
CA LEU A 60 -6.16 2.53 7.43
C LEU A 60 -5.11 1.89 6.51
N LEU A 61 -4.14 2.67 6.05
CA LEU A 61 -3.06 2.16 5.20
C LEU A 61 -2.15 1.18 5.94
N SER A 62 -1.89 1.41 7.22
CA SER A 62 -1.13 0.49 8.05
C SER A 62 -1.85 -0.84 8.23
N LEU A 63 -3.16 -0.80 8.50
CA LEU A 63 -3.99 -2.00 8.57
C LEU A 63 -4.01 -2.76 7.25
N ALA A 64 -4.19 -2.06 6.12
CA ALA A 64 -4.17 -2.68 4.80
C ALA A 64 -2.84 -3.39 4.51
N ARG A 65 -1.70 -2.75 4.83
CA ARG A 65 -0.37 -3.37 4.70
C ARG A 65 -0.21 -4.60 5.59
N LEU A 66 -0.68 -4.53 6.84
CA LEU A 66 -0.65 -5.65 7.78
C LEU A 66 -1.47 -6.84 7.25
N LEU A 67 -2.69 -6.59 6.80
CA LEU A 67 -3.56 -7.63 6.25
C LEU A 67 -2.99 -8.25 4.97
N ALA A 68 -2.39 -7.43 4.08
CA ALA A 68 -1.71 -7.93 2.90
C ALA A 68 -0.54 -8.87 3.27
N LYS A 69 0.26 -8.51 4.28
CA LYS A 69 1.34 -9.36 4.80
C LYS A 69 0.82 -10.65 5.42
N LYS A 70 -0.25 -10.58 6.23
CA LYS A 70 -0.89 -11.77 6.81
C LYS A 70 -1.40 -12.71 5.71
N ASN A 71 -2.06 -12.17 4.70
CA ASN A 71 -2.54 -12.96 3.56
C ASN A 71 -1.40 -13.61 2.77
N ALA A 72 -0.29 -12.90 2.56
CA ALA A 72 0.88 -13.45 1.91
C ALA A 72 1.45 -14.63 2.72
N ASN A 73 1.62 -14.44 4.04
CA ASN A 73 2.10 -15.50 4.93
C ASN A 73 1.18 -16.72 4.92
N LEU A 74 -0.15 -16.53 5.05
CA LEU A 74 -1.12 -17.62 5.03
C LEU A 74 -1.08 -18.40 3.70
N ARG A 75 -0.93 -17.71 2.57
CA ARG A 75 -0.77 -18.35 1.26
C ARG A 75 0.51 -19.18 1.20
N THR A 76 1.63 -18.61 1.64
CA THR A 76 2.91 -19.34 1.68
C THR A 76 2.83 -20.57 2.58
N THR A 77 2.24 -20.44 3.78
CA THR A 77 2.06 -21.56 4.71
C THR A 77 1.17 -22.64 4.10
N ARG A 78 0.04 -22.26 3.50
CA ARG A 78 -0.84 -23.19 2.79
C ARG A 78 -0.08 -23.92 1.68
N ASP A 79 0.63 -23.19 0.83
CA ASP A 79 1.30 -23.77 -0.34
C ASP A 79 2.46 -24.70 0.09
N LEU A 80 3.05 -24.48 1.27
CA LEU A 80 4.05 -25.36 1.86
C LEU A 80 3.45 -26.62 2.49
N LEU A 81 2.33 -26.49 3.21
CA LEU A 81 1.75 -27.59 3.99
C LEU A 81 0.80 -28.47 3.18
N LEU A 82 0.04 -27.89 2.25
CA LEU A 82 -1.00 -28.62 1.51
C LEU A 82 -0.44 -29.80 0.71
N PRO A 83 0.71 -29.71 0.00
CA PRO A 83 1.29 -30.86 -0.68
C PRO A 83 1.63 -32.01 0.28
N LYS A 84 2.14 -31.70 1.48
CA LYS A 84 2.54 -32.68 2.49
C LYS A 84 1.35 -33.35 3.17
N LEU A 85 0.26 -32.60 3.34
CA LEU A 85 -1.02 -33.14 3.81
C LEU A 85 -1.61 -34.10 2.77
N ILE A 86 -1.59 -33.72 1.48
CA ILE A 86 -2.12 -34.55 0.39
C ILE A 86 -1.27 -35.81 0.17
N SER A 87 0.06 -35.72 0.29
CA SER A 87 0.94 -36.88 0.14
C SER A 87 0.92 -37.82 1.35
N GLY A 88 0.34 -37.40 2.48
CA GLY A 88 0.37 -38.14 3.74
C GLY A 88 1.70 -38.07 4.48
N GLU A 89 2.65 -37.25 4.01
CA GLU A 89 3.91 -36.96 4.73
C GLU A 89 3.66 -36.25 6.06
N LEU A 90 2.54 -35.52 6.16
CA LEU A 90 2.08 -34.89 7.39
C LEU A 90 0.73 -35.50 7.80
N ASP A 91 0.71 -36.31 8.86
CA ASP A 91 -0.52 -36.84 9.44
C ASP A 91 -1.02 -35.95 10.58
N VAL A 92 -2.25 -35.46 10.45
CA VAL A 92 -2.91 -34.56 11.42
C VAL A 92 -4.14 -35.22 12.07
N SER A 93 -4.40 -36.50 11.81
CA SER A 93 -5.60 -37.22 12.26
C SER A 93 -5.71 -37.37 13.78
N ALA A 94 -4.58 -37.36 14.49
CA ALA A 94 -4.52 -37.47 15.95
C ALA A 94 -4.41 -36.11 16.68
N MET A 95 -4.39 -34.99 15.96
CA MET A 95 -4.23 -33.67 16.58
C MET A 95 -5.56 -33.16 17.16
N PRO A 96 -5.57 -32.64 18.41
CA PRO A 96 -6.77 -32.04 18.99
C PRO A 96 -7.17 -30.75 18.25
N GLU A 97 -8.48 -30.47 18.13
CA GLU A 97 -9.01 -29.31 17.39
C GLU A 97 -8.40 -27.97 17.80
N SER A 98 -7.98 -27.82 19.06
CA SER A 98 -7.33 -26.61 19.56
C SER A 98 -5.93 -26.35 18.99
N GLU A 99 -5.25 -27.39 18.46
CA GLU A 99 -3.90 -27.30 17.89
C GLU A 99 -3.91 -27.24 16.34
N LEU A 100 -5.06 -27.44 15.70
CA LEU A 100 -5.21 -27.38 14.24
C LEU A 100 -5.33 -25.95 13.68
N ALA A 101 -5.59 -24.95 14.53
CA ALA A 101 -5.87 -23.56 14.14
C ALA A 101 -4.77 -22.55 14.52
N ALA A 102 -3.68 -22.99 15.15
CA ALA A 102 -2.54 -22.17 15.56
C ALA A 102 -1.46 -22.07 14.46
#